data_AF-A0A813XA76-F1
#
_entry.id   AF-A0A813XA76-F1
#
_cell.length_a   1.000
_cell.length_b   1.000
_cell.length_c   1.000
_cell.angle_alpha   90.00
_cell.angle_beta   90.00
_cell.angle_gamma   90.00
#
_symmetry.space_group_name_H-M   'P 1'
#
loop_
_entity.id
_entity.type
_entity.pdbx_description
1 polymer ?
#
loop_
_entity_poly.entity_id
_entity_poly.type
_entity_poly.pdbx_seq_one_letter_code
_entity_poly.pdbx_strand_id
1 'polypeptide(L)'
;MVRVFIEHKELKPLWGFARNLETHDQMNSNQMLKAHGEKLFSAIDMAVNSLDDMNNLVPILVQLGSGHCKWGVKEEHFEIIGKVLIETLQDALQEKFTPKVKRVWIKLFNIVSMHMKYGIRQQNDMETSKHLNKQTVDIHILNENDISINGNCLSLNNNGNFSKVFPNDGTHEMD
;
A
#
# COMPACT_ATOMS: atom_id res chain seq x y z
N MET A 1 -18.13 -7.60 -8.52
CA MET A 1 -16.83 -8.32 -8.51
C MET A 1 -16.50 -8.96 -9.85
N VAL A 2 -17.18 -10.02 -10.31
CA VAL A 2 -16.85 -10.80 -11.53
C VAL A 2 -16.44 -9.92 -12.72
N ARG A 3 -17.24 -8.90 -13.05
CA ARG A 3 -17.00 -7.94 -14.14
C ARG A 3 -15.59 -7.33 -14.16
N VAL A 4 -15.04 -6.97 -12.98
CA VAL A 4 -13.65 -6.44 -12.83
C VAL A 4 -12.63 -7.43 -13.39
N PHE A 5 -12.78 -8.72 -13.16
CA PHE A 5 -11.80 -9.74 -13.59
C PHE A 5 -11.99 -10.21 -15.04
N ILE A 6 -13.06 -9.76 -15.71
CA ILE A 6 -13.30 -9.99 -17.13
C ILE A 6 -12.74 -8.83 -17.95
N GLU A 7 -13.05 -7.60 -17.55
CA GLU A 7 -12.63 -6.36 -18.22
C GLU A 7 -11.17 -5.99 -17.90
N HIS A 8 -10.77 -6.15 -16.63
CA HIS A 8 -9.48 -5.73 -16.08
C HIS A 8 -8.70 -6.93 -15.53
N LYS A 9 -8.28 -7.81 -16.45
CA LYS A 9 -7.57 -9.07 -16.14
C LYS A 9 -6.21 -8.83 -15.46
N GLU A 10 -5.57 -7.69 -15.74
CA GLU A 10 -4.34 -7.20 -15.14
C GLU A 10 -4.44 -7.00 -13.62
N LEU A 11 -5.65 -6.83 -13.08
CA LEU A 11 -5.87 -6.67 -11.64
C LEU A 11 -5.99 -8.01 -10.88
N LYS A 12 -6.18 -9.15 -11.57
CA LYS A 12 -6.29 -10.48 -10.93
C LYS A 12 -5.12 -10.84 -9.98
N PRO A 13 -3.84 -10.50 -10.26
CA PRO A 13 -2.72 -10.83 -9.37
C PRO A 13 -2.84 -10.30 -7.94
N LEU A 14 -3.57 -9.20 -7.73
CA LEU A 14 -3.82 -8.59 -6.42
C LEU A 14 -4.65 -9.51 -5.51
N TRP A 15 -5.53 -10.34 -6.09
CA TRP A 15 -6.30 -11.35 -5.38
C TRP A 15 -5.70 -12.73 -5.65
N GLY A 16 -4.99 -13.30 -4.68
CA GLY A 16 -4.32 -14.61 -4.84
C GLY A 16 -5.23 -15.74 -5.36
N PHE A 17 -6.51 -15.73 -4.99
CA PHE A 17 -7.51 -16.69 -5.44
C PHE A 17 -8.06 -16.46 -6.86
N ALA A 18 -7.85 -15.27 -7.44
CA ALA A 18 -8.40 -14.88 -8.74
C ALA A 18 -7.48 -15.13 -9.93
N ARG A 19 -6.19 -15.37 -9.67
CA ARG A 19 -5.12 -15.51 -10.68
C ARG A 19 -5.44 -16.52 -11.77
N ASN A 20 -6.03 -17.66 -11.39
CA ASN A 20 -6.31 -18.79 -12.29
C ASN A 20 -7.80 -18.89 -12.67
N LEU A 21 -8.59 -17.83 -12.46
CA LEU A 21 -9.99 -17.77 -12.89
C LEU A 21 -10.03 -17.15 -14.28
N GLU A 22 -10.31 -17.95 -15.31
CA GLU A 22 -10.31 -17.52 -16.71
C GLU A 22 -11.72 -17.27 -17.24
N THR A 23 -12.66 -18.15 -16.94
CA THR A 23 -14.04 -18.10 -17.47
C THR A 23 -15.03 -17.44 -16.53
N HIS A 24 -16.15 -16.97 -17.08
CA HIS A 24 -17.25 -16.38 -16.31
C HIS A 24 -17.83 -17.36 -15.27
N ASP A 25 -17.91 -18.66 -15.61
CA ASP A 25 -18.47 -19.68 -14.72
C ASP A 25 -17.52 -20.05 -13.57
N GLN A 26 -16.20 -20.08 -13.83
CA GLN A 26 -15.19 -20.19 -12.77
C GLN A 26 -15.29 -19.03 -11.78
N MET A 27 -15.49 -17.80 -12.27
CA MET A 27 -15.67 -16.63 -11.41
C MET A 27 -17.01 -16.66 -10.65
N ASN A 28 -18.12 -17.04 -11.30
CA ASN A 28 -19.45 -17.16 -10.68
C ASN A 28 -19.52 -18.26 -9.61
N SER A 29 -18.74 -19.34 -9.75
CA SER A 29 -18.73 -20.46 -8.80
C SER A 29 -17.72 -20.29 -7.65
N ASN A 30 -16.67 -19.47 -7.83
CA ASN A 30 -15.60 -19.32 -6.83
C ASN A 30 -16.09 -18.70 -5.50
N GLN A 31 -15.99 -19.49 -4.42
CA GLN A 31 -16.46 -19.08 -3.09
C GLN A 31 -15.62 -17.96 -2.45
N MET A 32 -14.31 -17.88 -2.75
CA MET A 32 -13.46 -16.80 -2.22
C MET A 32 -13.78 -15.45 -2.87
N LEU A 33 -14.16 -15.45 -4.15
CA LEU A 33 -14.63 -14.26 -4.86
C LEU A 33 -15.99 -13.79 -4.34
N LYS A 34 -16.90 -14.70 -3.99
CA LYS A 34 -18.17 -14.38 -3.30
C LYS A 34 -17.90 -13.76 -1.93
N ALA A 35 -17.14 -14.44 -1.07
CA ALA A 35 -16.80 -13.96 0.27
C ALA A 35 -16.01 -12.62 0.26
N HIS A 36 -15.23 -12.33 -0.79
CA HIS A 36 -14.61 -11.02 -0.96
C HIS A 36 -15.62 -9.95 -1.42
N GLY A 37 -16.55 -10.30 -2.30
CA GLY A 37 -17.67 -9.42 -2.69
C GLY A 37 -18.58 -9.07 -1.51
N GLU A 38 -18.92 -10.05 -0.67
CA GLU A 38 -19.69 -9.86 0.57
C GLU A 38 -18.96 -8.93 1.53
N LYS A 39 -17.65 -9.09 1.72
CA LYS A 39 -16.83 -8.18 2.54
C LYS A 39 -16.76 -6.76 1.97
N LEU A 40 -16.69 -6.61 0.64
CA LEU A 40 -16.74 -5.31 -0.01
C LEU A 40 -18.10 -4.61 0.23
N PHE A 41 -19.21 -5.33 0.06
CA PHE A 41 -20.54 -4.77 0.32
C PHE A 41 -20.75 -4.47 1.82
N SER A 42 -20.32 -5.35 2.73
CA SER A 42 -20.37 -5.09 4.18
C SER A 42 -19.57 -3.85 4.60
N ALA A 43 -18.40 -3.60 3.98
CA ALA A 43 -17.64 -2.37 4.21
C ALA A 43 -18.32 -1.11 3.63
N ILE A 44 -19.04 -1.25 2.51
CA ILE A 44 -19.87 -0.19 1.92
C ILE A 44 -21.09 0.10 2.82
N ASP A 45 -21.79 -0.92 3.31
CA ASP A 45 -22.94 -0.79 4.19
C ASP A 45 -22.54 -0.16 5.54
N MET A 46 -21.39 -0.56 6.09
CA MET A 46 -20.79 0.11 7.25
C MET A 46 -20.52 1.59 6.95
N ALA A 47 -19.92 1.91 5.80
CA ALA A 47 -19.66 3.30 5.43
C ALA A 47 -20.95 4.12 5.22
N VAL A 48 -22.04 3.51 4.73
CA VAL A 48 -23.37 4.15 4.61
C VAL A 48 -23.99 4.40 5.98
N ASN A 49 -23.98 3.39 6.87
CA ASN A 49 -24.56 3.48 8.20
C ASN A 49 -23.76 4.38 9.17
N SER A 50 -22.51 4.70 8.82
CA SER A 50 -21.63 5.60 9.59
C SER A 50 -21.37 6.95 8.93
N LEU A 51 -22.16 7.38 7.93
CA LEU A 51 -22.01 8.70 7.30
C LEU A 51 -22.21 9.87 8.27
N ASP A 52 -23.04 9.69 9.30
CA ASP A 52 -23.27 10.69 10.36
C ASP A 52 -22.17 10.67 11.44
N ASP A 53 -21.28 9.67 11.44
CA ASP A 53 -20.14 9.52 12.35
C ASP A 53 -18.83 9.30 11.57
N MET A 54 -18.48 10.32 10.79
CA MET A 54 -17.21 10.36 10.05
C MET A 54 -15.98 10.26 10.98
N ASN A 55 -16.10 10.66 12.25
CA ASN A 55 -14.99 10.62 13.21
C ASN A 55 -14.55 9.18 13.52
N ASN A 56 -15.50 8.25 13.65
CA ASN A 56 -15.20 6.82 13.83
C ASN A 56 -15.00 6.09 12.49
N LEU A 57 -15.69 6.50 11.41
CA LEU A 57 -15.55 5.84 10.09
C LEU A 57 -14.15 6.08 9.45
N VAL A 58 -13.60 7.29 9.56
CA VAL A 58 -12.33 7.64 8.88
C VAL A 58 -11.13 6.80 9.35
N PRO A 59 -10.86 6.62 10.66
CA PRO A 59 -9.77 5.75 11.13
C PRO A 59 -9.89 4.31 10.60
N ILE A 60 -11.10 3.76 10.54
CA ILE A 60 -11.35 2.40 10.03
C ILE A 60 -11.00 2.31 8.54
N LEU A 61 -11.44 3.28 7.73
CA LEU A 61 -11.13 3.32 6.29
C LEU A 61 -9.64 3.53 6.01
N VAL A 62 -8.94 4.34 6.82
CA VAL A 62 -7.50 4.55 6.72
C VAL A 62 -6.73 3.26 7.09
N GLN A 63 -7.08 2.61 8.20
CA GLN A 63 -6.47 1.34 8.62
C GLN A 63 -6.70 0.23 7.57
N LEU A 64 -7.91 0.14 7.03
CA LEU A 64 -8.25 -0.78 5.95
C LEU A 64 -7.42 -0.48 4.70
N GLY A 65 -7.23 0.80 4.36
CA GLY A 65 -6.34 1.28 3.31
C GLY A 65 -4.90 0.81 3.47
N SER A 66 -4.26 1.08 4.62
CA SER A 66 -2.89 0.62 4.92
C SER A 66 -2.76 -0.92 4.86
N GLY A 67 -3.83 -1.64 5.19
CA GLY A 67 -3.90 -3.10 5.00
C GLY A 67 -3.77 -3.53 3.54
N HIS A 68 -4.29 -2.75 2.58
CA HIS A 68 -4.33 -3.11 1.17
C HIS A 68 -2.98 -3.02 0.44
N CYS A 69 -1.99 -2.28 0.97
CA CYS A 69 -0.62 -2.31 0.45
C CYS A 69 -0.03 -3.72 0.43
N LYS A 70 -0.38 -4.56 1.42
CA LYS A 70 0.11 -5.95 1.55
C LYS A 70 -0.30 -6.86 0.39
N TRP A 71 -1.26 -6.43 -0.44
CA TRP A 71 -1.73 -7.15 -1.62
C TRP A 71 -1.35 -6.45 -2.93
N GLY A 72 -0.44 -5.46 -2.87
CA GLY A 72 0.04 -4.68 -4.02
C GLY A 72 -0.97 -3.65 -4.54
N VAL A 73 -2.01 -3.31 -3.76
CA VAL A 73 -3.03 -2.37 -4.21
C VAL A 73 -2.49 -0.94 -4.14
N LYS A 74 -2.58 -0.24 -5.27
CA LYS A 74 -2.18 1.15 -5.45
C LYS A 74 -3.41 2.07 -5.58
N GLU A 75 -3.16 3.38 -5.55
CA GLU A 75 -4.18 4.40 -5.80
C GLU A 75 -4.86 4.30 -7.18
N GLU A 76 -4.09 3.97 -8.22
CA GLU A 76 -4.57 3.88 -9.62
C GLU A 76 -5.68 2.82 -9.80
N HIS A 77 -5.68 1.76 -8.99
CA HIS A 77 -6.70 0.70 -9.08
C HIS A 77 -8.10 1.18 -8.66
N PHE A 78 -8.20 2.22 -7.82
CA PHE A 78 -9.50 2.69 -7.31
C PHE A 78 -10.34 3.38 -8.40
N GLU A 79 -9.72 4.00 -9.41
CA GLU A 79 -10.46 4.59 -10.53
C GLU A 79 -11.12 3.50 -11.38
N ILE A 80 -10.38 2.44 -11.69
CA ILE A 80 -10.87 1.25 -12.40
C ILE A 80 -12.00 0.59 -11.60
N ILE A 81 -11.78 0.28 -10.33
CA ILE A 81 -12.77 -0.37 -9.45
C ILE A 81 -14.02 0.51 -9.31
N GLY A 82 -13.87 1.82 -9.17
CA GLY A 82 -14.97 2.77 -9.07
C GLY A 82 -15.82 2.81 -10.34
N LYS A 83 -15.19 2.87 -11.52
CA LYS A 83 -15.89 2.79 -12.80
C LYS A 83 -16.70 1.50 -12.91
N VAL A 84 -16.05 0.34 -12.74
CA VAL A 84 -16.73 -0.97 -12.89
C VAL A 84 -17.83 -1.15 -11.83
N LEU A 85 -17.68 -0.63 -10.61
CA LEU A 85 -18.74 -0.64 -9.60
C LEU A 85 -19.97 0.16 -10.06
N ILE A 86 -19.78 1.39 -10.54
CA ILE A 86 -20.88 2.26 -10.99
C ILE A 86 -21.60 1.67 -12.21
N GLU A 87 -20.87 1.03 -13.14
CA GLU A 87 -21.48 0.36 -14.28
C GLU A 87 -22.21 -0.93 -13.87
N THR A 88 -21.62 -1.76 -12.98
CA THR A 88 -22.28 -2.95 -12.41
C THR A 88 -23.59 -2.58 -11.68
N LEU A 89 -23.60 -1.47 -10.94
CA LEU A 89 -24.81 -0.97 -10.26
C LEU A 89 -25.86 -0.44 -11.25
N GLN A 90 -25.43 0.14 -12.38
CA GLN A 90 -26.33 0.56 -13.45
C GLN A 90 -27.02 -0.64 -14.11
N ASP A 91 -26.27 -1.70 -14.42
CA ASP A 91 -26.81 -2.94 -15.01
C ASP A 91 -27.77 -3.66 -14.06
N ALA A 92 -27.47 -3.68 -12.75
CA ALA A 92 -28.24 -4.39 -11.73
C ALA A 92 -29.50 -3.66 -11.27
N LEU A 93 -29.49 -2.32 -11.24
CA LEU A 93 -30.62 -1.50 -10.77
C LEU A 93 -31.46 -0.91 -11.91
N GLN A 94 -30.94 -0.87 -13.14
CA GLN A 94 -31.66 -0.49 -14.36
C GLN A 94 -32.40 0.86 -14.20
N GLU A 95 -33.72 0.90 -14.41
CA GLU A 95 -34.54 2.11 -14.24
C GLU A 95 -34.43 2.76 -12.85
N LYS A 96 -34.12 1.97 -11.81
CA LYS A 96 -33.92 2.46 -10.44
C LYS A 96 -32.58 3.18 -10.27
N PHE A 97 -31.63 3.01 -11.19
CA PHE A 97 -30.34 3.72 -11.20
C PHE A 97 -30.44 5.15 -11.75
N THR A 98 -31.39 5.91 -11.22
CA THR A 98 -31.65 7.30 -11.62
C THR A 98 -30.39 8.18 -11.52
N PRO A 99 -30.31 9.31 -12.25
CA PRO A 99 -29.20 10.25 -12.13
C PRO A 99 -28.95 10.77 -10.70
N LYS A 100 -29.97 10.75 -9.81
CA LYS A 100 -29.80 11.03 -8.38
C LYS A 100 -29.03 9.90 -7.68
N VAL A 101 -29.44 8.64 -7.89
CA VAL A 101 -28.80 7.45 -7.32
C VAL A 101 -27.36 7.32 -7.79
N LYS A 102 -27.09 7.48 -9.10
CA LYS A 102 -25.72 7.47 -9.66
C LYS A 102 -24.80 8.50 -9.00
N ARG A 103 -25.28 9.73 -8.77
CA ARG A 103 -24.50 10.78 -8.06
C ARG A 103 -24.21 10.45 -6.60
N VAL A 104 -25.14 9.79 -5.89
CA VAL A 104 -24.93 9.38 -4.49
C VAL A 104 -23.87 8.27 -4.41
N TRP A 105 -23.96 7.25 -5.27
CA TRP A 105 -22.96 6.17 -5.32
C TRP A 105 -21.55 6.67 -5.65
N ILE A 106 -21.42 7.60 -6.61
CA ILE A 106 -20.12 8.22 -6.93
C ILE A 106 -19.57 8.98 -5.72
N LYS A 107 -20.39 9.76 -5.00
CA LYS A 107 -19.95 10.47 -3.79
C LYS A 107 -19.49 9.51 -2.69
N LEU A 108 -20.27 8.46 -2.40
CA LEU A 108 -19.94 7.44 -1.40
C LEU A 108 -18.62 6.74 -1.74
N PHE A 109 -18.46 6.27 -2.98
CA PHE A 109 -17.22 5.61 -3.41
C PHE A 109 -16.01 6.56 -3.35
N ASN A 110 -16.18 7.84 -3.69
CA ASN A 110 -15.11 8.84 -3.58
C ASN A 110 -14.71 9.09 -2.12
N ILE A 111 -15.64 9.14 -1.18
CA ILE A 111 -15.34 9.26 0.27
C ILE A 111 -14.58 8.02 0.76
N VAL A 112 -15.04 6.81 0.42
CA VAL A 112 -14.38 5.56 0.82
C VAL A 112 -12.97 5.46 0.22
N SER A 113 -12.85 5.64 -1.09
CA SER A 113 -11.56 5.55 -1.79
C SER A 113 -10.57 6.63 -1.39
N MET A 114 -11.01 7.84 -1.03
CA MET A 114 -10.10 8.90 -0.55
C MET A 114 -9.35 8.48 0.72
N HIS A 115 -10.07 7.93 1.72
CA HIS A 115 -9.47 7.51 2.99
C HIS A 115 -8.66 6.21 2.84
N MET A 116 -9.13 5.26 2.03
CA MET A 116 -8.36 4.05 1.68
C MET A 116 -7.02 4.42 1.03
N LYS A 117 -7.02 5.34 0.05
CA LYS A 117 -5.80 5.81 -0.62
C LYS A 117 -4.88 6.60 0.30
N TYR A 118 -5.43 7.35 1.26
CA TYR A 118 -4.62 8.02 2.29
C TYR A 118 -3.93 7.01 3.22
N GLY A 119 -4.60 5.92 3.61
CA GLY A 119 -3.99 4.81 4.34
C GLY A 119 -2.90 4.09 3.55
N ILE A 120 -3.08 3.93 2.24
CA ILE A 120 -2.06 3.38 1.32
C ILE A 120 -0.81 4.26 1.30
N ARG A 121 -0.96 5.58 1.12
CA ARG A 121 0.16 6.53 1.16
C ARG A 121 0.95 6.44 2.47
N GLN A 122 0.28 6.58 3.62
CA GLN A 122 0.93 6.51 4.93
C GLN A 122 1.73 5.21 5.14
N GLN A 123 1.23 4.07 4.68
CA GLN A 123 1.95 2.80 4.79
C GLN A 123 3.21 2.79 3.90
N ASN A 124 3.10 3.26 2.64
CA ASN A 124 4.22 3.33 1.70
C ASN A 124 5.29 4.34 2.16
N ASP A 125 4.87 5.48 2.70
CA ASP A 125 5.74 6.50 3.29
C ASP A 125 6.49 5.91 4.50
N MET A 126 5.79 5.20 5.40
CA MET A 126 6.40 4.56 6.56
C MET A 126 7.37 3.43 6.18
N GLU A 127 7.08 2.64 5.15
CA GLU A 127 7.99 1.62 4.62
C GLU A 127 9.21 2.24 3.96
N THR A 128 9.05 3.35 3.23
CA THR A 128 10.14 4.15 2.66
C THR A 128 11.04 4.73 3.77
N SER A 129 10.48 5.34 4.81
CA SER A 129 11.23 5.84 5.96
C SER A 129 11.98 4.73 6.70
N LYS A 130 11.37 3.54 6.87
CA LYS A 130 12.06 2.38 7.46
C LYS A 130 13.21 1.87 6.59
N HIS A 131 13.07 1.90 5.27
CA HIS A 131 14.12 1.50 4.33
C HIS A 131 15.30 2.48 4.39
N LEU A 132 15.02 3.79 4.33
CA LEU A 132 16.03 4.85 4.48
C LEU A 132 16.72 4.80 5.84
N ASN A 133 15.98 4.58 6.94
CA ASN A 133 16.58 4.44 8.26
C ASN A 133 17.48 3.19 8.37
N LYS A 134 17.14 2.10 7.67
CA LYS A 134 18.00 0.90 7.56
C LYS A 134 19.23 1.09 6.64
N GLN A 135 19.21 2.12 5.79
CA GLN A 135 20.31 2.51 4.90
C GLN A 135 21.08 3.75 5.42
N THR A 136 20.73 4.24 6.60
CA THR A 136 21.39 5.40 7.20
C THR A 136 22.83 5.01 7.57
N VAL A 137 23.75 5.94 7.33
CA VAL A 137 25.17 5.72 7.56
C VAL A 137 25.47 5.95 9.04
N ASP A 138 26.00 4.93 9.72
CA ASP A 138 26.48 5.05 11.10
C ASP A 138 27.77 5.88 11.10
N ILE A 139 27.64 7.19 11.31
CA ILE A 139 28.76 8.13 11.44
C ILE A 139 29.00 8.41 12.93
N HIS A 140 30.14 7.96 13.45
CA HIS A 140 30.62 8.32 14.78
C HIS A 140 31.92 9.11 14.67
N ILE A 141 31.95 10.31 15.26
CA ILE A 141 33.20 11.05 15.48
C ILE A 141 33.93 10.35 16.64
N LEU A 142 35.16 9.89 16.38
CA LEU A 142 35.97 9.17 17.38
C LEU A 142 36.87 10.13 18.16
N ASN A 143 37.43 11.13 17.48
CA ASN A 143 38.17 12.25 18.04
C ASN A 143 38.17 13.42 17.03
N GLU A 144 39.05 14.40 17.20
CA GLU A 144 39.18 15.59 16.34
C GLU A 144 39.60 15.29 14.88
N ASN A 145 40.30 14.19 14.62
CA ASN A 145 40.82 13.81 13.30
C ASN A 145 40.19 12.52 12.73
N ASP A 146 39.62 11.66 13.58
CA ASP A 146 39.13 10.32 13.20
C ASP A 146 37.60 10.21 13.22
N ILE A 147 37.05 9.62 12.15
CA ILE A 147 35.62 9.30 12.02
C ILE A 147 35.41 7.83 11.65
N SER A 148 34.44 7.17 12.28
CA SER A 148 33.95 5.85 11.88
C SER A 148 32.72 6.00 10.99
N ILE A 149 32.73 5.34 9.83
CA ILE A 149 31.64 5.32 8.86
C ILE A 149 31.26 3.86 8.59
N ASN A 150 30.09 3.43 9.06
CA ASN A 150 29.63 2.02 9.00
C ASN A 150 30.70 1.05 9.54
N GLY A 151 31.35 1.41 10.65
CA GLY A 151 32.45 0.63 11.27
C GLY A 151 33.82 0.75 10.60
N ASN A 152 33.94 1.47 9.47
CA ASN A 152 35.24 1.74 8.83
C ASN A 152 35.82 3.04 9.40
N CYS A 153 36.98 2.98 10.06
CA CYS A 153 37.68 4.16 10.54
C CYS A 153 38.41 4.88 9.39
N LEU A 154 38.21 6.20 9.30
CA LEU A 154 38.93 7.13 8.44
C LEU A 154 39.63 8.17 9.30
N SER A 155 40.93 8.36 9.08
CA SER A 155 41.74 9.37 9.77
C SER A 155 42.11 10.50 8.82
N LEU A 156 41.98 11.75 9.28
CA LEU A 156 42.39 12.96 8.57
C LEU A 156 43.90 13.21 8.79
N ASN A 157 44.69 13.23 7.71
CA ASN A 157 46.11 13.56 7.79
C ASN A 157 46.39 15.06 7.68
N ASN A 158 47.61 15.47 8.06
CA ASN A 158 48.08 16.87 8.06
C ASN A 158 47.97 17.59 6.70
N ASN A 159 47.74 16.88 5.59
CA ASN A 159 47.53 17.46 4.26
C ASN A 159 46.03 17.61 3.91
N GLY A 160 45.12 17.41 4.89
CA GLY A 160 43.67 17.54 4.71
C GLY A 160 43.00 16.36 4.01
N ASN A 161 43.68 15.22 3.85
CA ASN A 161 43.14 14.04 3.16
C ASN A 161 42.76 12.93 4.15
N PHE A 162 41.63 12.28 3.92
CA PHE A 162 41.22 11.10 4.67
C PHE A 162 41.86 9.82 4.14
N SER A 163 42.33 8.95 5.04
CA SER A 163 42.82 7.60 4.73
C SER A 163 42.16 6.55 5.63
N LYS A 164 41.90 5.35 5.10
CA LYS A 164 41.39 4.23 5.89
C LYS A 164 42.42 3.80 6.93
N VAL A 165 41.99 3.70 8.19
CA VAL A 165 42.79 3.08 9.25
C VAL A 165 42.53 1.58 9.21
N PHE A 166 43.52 0.81 8.75
CA PHE A 166 43.55 -0.63 8.97
C PHE A 166 43.93 -0.90 10.43
N PRO A 167 43.33 -1.89 11.11
CA PRO A 167 43.82 -2.30 12.41
C PRO A 167 45.24 -2.86 12.25
N ASN A 168 46.20 -2.37 13.05
CA ASN A 168 47.49 -3.03 13.17
C ASN A 168 47.28 -4.42 13.76
N ASP A 169 47.47 -5.47 12.97
CA ASP A 169 47.65 -6.82 13.48
C ASP A 169 49.01 -6.87 14.21
N GLY A 170 48.96 -6.80 15.54
CA GLY A 170 50.10 -6.59 16.44
C GLY A 170 51.00 -7.81 16.59
N THR A 171 51.54 -8.30 15.47
CA THR A 171 52.32 -9.54 15.38
C THR A 171 53.57 -9.37 14.49
N HIS A 172 54.46 -8.46 14.88
CA HIS A 172 55.86 -8.46 14.44
C HIS A 172 56.79 -8.00 15.56
N GLU A 173 57.96 -8.65 15.63
CA GLU A 173 59.03 -8.48 16.65
C GLU A 173 58.59 -8.88 18.09
N MET A 174 59.32 -9.67 18.89
CA MET A 174 60.67 -10.29 18.81
C MET A 174 60.53 -11.77 19.30
N ASP A 175 61.48 -12.71 19.14
CA ASP A 175 62.90 -12.69 18.72
C ASP A 175 63.16 -13.57 17.47
#